data_AF-A0AAE3F3V1-F1
#
_entry.id   AF-A0AAE3F3V1-F1
#
_cell.length_a   1.000
_cell.length_b   1.000
_cell.length_c   1.000
_cell.angle_alpha   90.00
_cell.angle_beta   90.00
_cell.angle_gamma   90.00
#
_symmetry.space_group_name_H-M   'P 1'
#
loop_
_entity.id
_entity.type
_entity.pdbx_description
1 polymer ?
#
loop_
_entity_poly.entity_id
_entity_poly.type
_entity_poly.pdbx_seq_one_letter_code
_entity_poly.pdbx_strand_id
1 'polypeptide(L)'
;MKKALKTVCREIHVGGQLVYYEGEEGYCFHDSETKIDAEIRDIPMTQMVYDAFRKQRELNLMLGLQSNVEIGGRSGFIFNTKHGRPIMPAGVNSFLKNIVNAYN
;
A
#
# COMPACT_ATOMS: atom_id res chain seq x y z
N MET A 1 31.02 25.45 -11.80
CA MET A 1 29.63 25.18 -12.22
C MET A 1 29.06 24.11 -11.31
N LYS A 2 28.10 24.44 -10.42
CA LYS A 2 27.45 23.44 -9.56
C LYS A 2 26.39 22.75 -10.41
N LYS A 3 26.62 21.47 -10.75
CA LYS A 3 25.60 20.62 -11.37
C LYS A 3 24.47 20.51 -10.35
N ALA A 4 23.30 21.05 -10.67
CA ALA A 4 22.10 20.78 -9.88
C ALA A 4 21.89 19.27 -9.93
N LEU A 5 22.08 18.60 -8.80
CA LEU A 5 21.57 17.25 -8.61
C LEU A 5 20.07 17.36 -8.83
N LYS A 6 19.58 16.80 -9.94
CA LYS A 6 18.15 16.52 -10.11
C LYS A 6 17.84 15.49 -9.02
N THR A 7 17.50 15.95 -7.84
CA THR A 7 16.99 15.12 -6.76
C THR A 7 15.81 14.37 -7.38
N VAL A 8 15.94 13.06 -7.53
CA VAL A 8 14.77 12.22 -7.83
C VAL A 8 13.85 12.43 -6.65
N CYS A 9 12.80 13.24 -6.82
CA CYS A 9 11.77 13.37 -5.84
C CYS A 9 11.12 11.99 -5.72
N ARG A 10 11.46 11.28 -4.64
CA ARG A 10 10.83 10.01 -4.29
C ARG A 10 9.50 10.37 -3.65
N GLU A 11 8.43 10.21 -4.40
CA GLU A 11 7.09 10.65 -4.00
C GLU A 11 6.11 9.47 -4.06
N ILE A 12 5.16 9.48 -3.14
CA ILE A 12 3.99 8.60 -3.18
C ILE A 12 2.88 9.38 -3.87
N HIS A 13 2.52 8.95 -5.07
CA HIS A 13 1.35 9.47 -5.75
C HIS A 13 0.08 8.80 -5.20
N VAL A 14 -0.74 9.58 -4.50
CA VAL A 14 -2.04 9.12 -4.01
C VAL A 14 -3.09 9.57 -5.00
N GLY A 15 -3.68 8.64 -5.74
CA GLY A 15 -4.72 8.92 -6.75
C GLY A 15 -5.95 8.03 -6.64
N GLY A 16 -6.19 7.46 -5.46
CA GLY A 16 -7.27 6.49 -5.22
C GLY A 16 -7.09 5.73 -3.94
N GLN A 17 -8.14 4.99 -3.56
CA GLN A 17 -8.11 4.13 -2.39
C GLN A 17 -8.88 2.84 -2.66
N LEU A 18 -8.44 1.76 -2.01
CA LEU A 18 -9.22 0.54 -1.93
C LEU A 18 -10.21 0.63 -0.77
N VAL A 19 -11.48 0.37 -1.04
CA VAL A 19 -12.54 0.32 -0.03
C VAL A 19 -13.08 -1.10 0.07
N TYR A 20 -13.31 -1.58 1.28
CA TYR A 20 -13.81 -2.93 1.54
C TYR A 20 -15.28 -2.89 1.94
N TYR A 21 -16.17 -3.43 1.10
CA TYR A 21 -17.62 -3.49 1.35
C TYR A 21 -18.27 -4.67 0.62
N GLU A 22 -19.56 -4.89 0.85
CA GLU A 22 -20.34 -5.96 0.21
C GLU A 22 -20.77 -5.56 -1.21
N GLY A 23 -20.28 -6.28 -2.20
CA GLY A 23 -20.71 -6.19 -3.60
C GLY A 23 -21.56 -7.39 -4.03
N GLU A 24 -21.75 -7.55 -5.33
CA GLU A 24 -22.55 -8.64 -5.91
C GLU A 24 -21.96 -10.04 -5.65
N GLU A 25 -20.64 -10.13 -5.55
CA GLU A 25 -19.91 -11.38 -5.26
C GLU A 25 -19.58 -11.53 -3.75
N GLY A 26 -20.22 -10.74 -2.90
CA GLY A 26 -19.97 -10.67 -1.46
C GLY A 26 -18.92 -9.62 -1.09
N TYR A 27 -18.33 -9.76 0.10
CA TYR A 27 -17.37 -8.79 0.63
C TYR A 27 -16.02 -8.86 -0.09
N CYS A 28 -15.64 -7.77 -0.76
CA CYS A 28 -14.35 -7.68 -1.41
C CYS A 28 -13.82 -6.24 -1.43
N PHE A 29 -12.61 -6.07 -1.95
CA PHE A 29 -12.05 -4.75 -2.20
C PHE A 29 -12.55 -4.22 -3.53
N HIS A 30 -12.97 -2.96 -3.50
CA HIS A 30 -13.35 -2.20 -4.67
C HIS A 30 -12.39 -1.04 -4.83
N ASP A 31 -12.02 -0.72 -6.06
CA ASP A 31 -11.33 0.54 -6.32
C ASP A 31 -12.33 1.67 -6.17
N SER A 32 -11.93 2.68 -5.40
CA SER A 32 -12.64 3.94 -5.32
C SER A 32 -11.71 4.99 -5.88
N GLU A 33 -12.02 5.43 -7.10
CA GLU A 33 -11.45 6.66 -7.64
C GLU A 33 -11.82 7.82 -6.72
N THR A 34 -10.86 8.70 -6.46
CA THR A 34 -11.08 9.91 -5.71
C THR A 34 -12.02 10.81 -6.50
N LYS A 35 -13.26 10.99 -6.03
CA LYS A 35 -14.30 11.77 -6.74
C LYS A 35 -13.99 13.27 -6.86
N ILE A 36 -12.91 13.75 -6.24
CA ILE A 36 -12.56 15.16 -6.17
C ILE A 36 -11.04 15.32 -6.34
N ASP A 37 -10.61 16.21 -7.23
CA ASP A 37 -9.19 16.52 -7.53
C ASP A 37 -8.36 16.86 -6.28
N ALA A 38 -9.00 17.36 -5.23
CA ALA A 38 -8.37 17.72 -3.95
C ALA A 38 -7.81 16.52 -3.16
N GLU A 39 -8.16 15.28 -3.51
CA GLU A 39 -7.67 14.08 -2.85
C GLU A 39 -6.43 13.49 -3.55
N ILE A 40 -6.15 13.93 -4.79
CA ILE A 40 -4.93 13.59 -5.52
C ILE A 40 -3.76 14.40 -4.95
N ARG A 41 -2.70 13.71 -4.52
CA ARG A 41 -1.56 14.37 -3.89
C ARG A 41 -0.28 13.56 -4.00
N ASP A 42 0.83 14.27 -4.14
CA ASP A 42 2.17 13.71 -4.08
C ASP A 42 2.76 13.94 -2.70
N ILE A 43 3.10 12.84 -2.01
CA ILE A 43 3.68 12.88 -0.67
C ILE A 43 5.18 12.58 -0.78
N PRO A 44 6.08 13.49 -0.40
CA PRO A 44 7.51 13.22 -0.43
C PRO A 44 7.88 12.13 0.57
N MET A 45 8.69 11.18 0.13
CA MET A 45 9.23 10.13 0.98
C MET A 45 10.54 10.57 1.62
N THR A 46 10.65 10.36 2.93
CA THR A 46 11.96 10.33 3.58
C THR A 46 12.75 9.10 3.12
N GLN A 47 14.06 9.11 3.32
CA GLN A 47 14.91 7.95 3.01
C GLN A 47 14.43 6.69 3.75
N MET A 48 14.03 6.82 5.02
CA MET A 48 13.48 5.70 5.81
C MET A 48 12.22 5.10 5.18
N VAL A 49 11.26 5.92 4.75
CA VAL A 49 10.02 5.43 4.14
C VAL A 49 10.32 4.69 2.83
N TYR A 50 11.19 5.25 2.00
CA TYR A 50 11.62 4.62 0.77
C TYR A 50 12.26 3.24 1.02
N ASP A 51 13.19 3.15 1.97
CA ASP A 51 13.86 1.89 2.29
C ASP A 51 12.89 0.87 2.90
N ALA A 52 11.92 1.30 3.70
CA ALA A 52 10.89 0.43 4.27
C ALA A 52 10.00 -0.20 3.18
N PHE A 53 9.51 0.59 2.22
CA PHE A 53 8.70 0.06 1.11
C PHE A 53 9.51 -0.85 0.18
N ARG A 54 10.76 -0.46 -0.13
CA ARG A 54 11.66 -1.30 -0.93
C ARG A 54 11.89 -2.65 -0.26
N LYS A 55 12.22 -2.66 1.03
CA LYS A 55 12.45 -3.89 1.81
C LYS A 55 11.18 -4.74 1.89
N GLN A 56 10.00 -4.13 2.08
CA GLN A 56 8.73 -4.88 2.07
C GLN A 56 8.50 -5.57 0.72
N ARG A 57 8.75 -4.89 -0.39
CA ARG A 57 8.62 -5.48 -1.73
C ARG A 57 9.61 -6.60 -1.97
N GLU A 58 10.87 -6.45 -1.54
CA GLU A 58 11.90 -7.49 -1.60
C GLU A 58 11.48 -8.73 -0.79
N LEU A 59 10.97 -8.54 0.42
CA LEU A 59 10.46 -9.63 1.26
C LEU A 59 9.30 -10.36 0.58
N ASN A 60 8.35 -9.62 -0.02
CA ASN A 60 7.24 -10.24 -0.75
C ASN A 60 7.74 -11.09 -1.93
N LEU A 61 8.78 -10.63 -2.65
CA LEU A 61 9.38 -11.41 -3.74
C LEU A 61 10.08 -12.66 -3.21
N MET A 62 10.93 -12.53 -2.18
CA MET A 62 11.68 -13.64 -1.61
C MET A 62 10.78 -14.72 -1.02
N LEU A 63 9.63 -14.34 -0.45
CA LEU A 63 8.67 -15.25 0.15
C LEU A 63 7.61 -15.78 -0.83
N GLY A 64 7.64 -15.35 -2.10
CA GLY A 64 6.60 -15.71 -3.08
C GLY A 64 5.21 -15.13 -2.75
N LEU A 65 5.16 -14.05 -1.97
CA LEU A 65 3.93 -13.36 -1.52
C LEU A 65 3.58 -12.15 -2.39
N GLN A 66 4.04 -12.16 -3.64
CA GLN A 66 3.68 -11.11 -4.59
C GLN A 66 2.18 -11.17 -4.86
N SER A 67 1.54 -9.99 -4.90
CA SER A 67 0.13 -9.95 -5.22
C SER A 67 -0.08 -10.27 -6.69
N ASN A 68 -0.95 -11.25 -6.95
CA ASN A 68 -1.43 -11.62 -8.28
C ASN A 68 -2.87 -11.11 -8.53
N VAL A 69 -3.37 -10.22 -7.68
CA VAL A 69 -4.72 -9.68 -7.76
C VAL A 69 -4.68 -8.31 -8.42
N GLU A 70 -5.64 -8.08 -9.31
CA GLU A 70 -5.94 -6.78 -9.87
C GLU A 70 -7.31 -6.31 -9.36
N ILE A 71 -7.40 -5.07 -8.88
CA ILE A 71 -8.63 -4.47 -8.37
C ILE A 71 -8.77 -3.08 -9.02
N GLY A 72 -9.80 -2.90 -9.85
CA GLY A 72 -10.03 -1.65 -10.59
C GLY A 72 -8.82 -1.16 -11.39
N GLY A 73 -8.13 -2.07 -12.10
CA GLY A 73 -6.93 -1.72 -12.88
C GLY A 73 -5.66 -1.50 -12.06
N ARG A 74 -5.74 -1.58 -10.72
CA ARG A 74 -4.57 -1.46 -9.82
C ARG A 74 -4.04 -2.84 -9.48
N SER A 75 -2.72 -2.99 -9.58
CA SER A 75 -2.00 -4.23 -9.28
C SER A 75 -0.68 -3.93 -8.56
N GLY A 76 0.04 -4.97 -8.14
CA GLY A 76 1.35 -4.81 -7.51
C GLY A 76 1.29 -4.38 -6.05
N PHE A 77 0.21 -4.73 -5.33
CA PHE A 77 0.06 -4.45 -3.91
C PHE A 77 1.23 -4.99 -3.09
N ILE A 78 1.75 -4.17 -2.16
CA ILE A 78 2.90 -4.51 -1.31
C ILE A 78 2.52 -4.89 0.12
N PHE A 79 1.33 -4.49 0.58
CA PHE A 79 0.81 -4.86 1.90
C PHE A 79 -0.20 -5.98 1.74
N ASN A 80 0.34 -7.20 1.67
CA ASN A 80 -0.44 -8.40 1.40
C ASN A 80 -0.53 -9.30 2.63
N THR A 81 -1.62 -10.05 2.68
CA THR A 81 -1.73 -11.24 3.51
C THR A 81 -0.81 -12.34 2.99
N LYS A 82 -0.65 -13.43 3.77
CA LYS A 82 0.07 -14.66 3.34
C LYS A 82 -0.50 -15.32 2.08
N HIS A 83 -1.68 -14.88 1.61
CA HIS A 83 -2.34 -15.38 0.41
C HIS A 83 -2.17 -14.44 -0.79
N GLY A 84 -1.28 -13.44 -0.71
CA GLY A 84 -1.03 -12.50 -1.82
C GLY A 84 -2.15 -11.49 -2.07
N ARG A 85 -3.19 -11.46 -1.21
CA ARG A 85 -4.29 -10.48 -1.28
C ARG A 85 -3.99 -9.26 -0.41
N PRO A 86 -4.44 -8.04 -0.78
CA PRO A 86 -4.29 -6.86 0.07
C PRO A 86 -4.81 -7.09 1.49
N ILE A 87 -4.13 -6.53 2.49
CA ILE A 87 -4.56 -6.63 3.89
C ILE A 87 -5.79 -5.75 4.13
N MET A 88 -6.82 -6.32 4.78
CA MET A 88 -8.01 -5.57 5.18
C MET A 88 -7.72 -4.58 6.31
N PRO A 89 -8.40 -3.43 6.38
CA PRO A 89 -8.24 -2.47 7.48
C PRO A 89 -8.41 -3.11 8.87
N ALA A 90 -9.39 -4.00 9.03
CA ALA A 90 -9.58 -4.75 10.27
C ALA A 90 -8.38 -5.68 10.61
N GLY A 91 -7.73 -6.22 9.58
CA GLY A 91 -6.51 -7.02 9.73
C GLY A 91 -5.32 -6.18 10.21
N VAL A 92 -5.14 -4.97 9.66
CA VAL A 92 -4.13 -4.01 10.13
C VAL A 92 -4.39 -3.64 11.59
N ASN A 93 -5.63 -3.31 11.94
CA ASN A 93 -6.00 -2.95 13.32
C ASN A 93 -5.73 -4.10 14.30
N SER A 94 -6.04 -5.33 13.91
CA SER A 94 -5.77 -6.51 14.73
C SER A 94 -4.27 -6.76 14.90
N PHE A 95 -3.49 -6.58 13.84
CA PHE A 95 -2.03 -6.67 13.89
C PHE A 95 -1.42 -5.64 14.86
N LEU A 96 -1.85 -4.38 14.79
CA LEU A 96 -1.40 -3.33 15.71
C LEU A 96 -1.79 -3.62 17.16
N LYS A 97 -3.02 -4.09 17.41
CA LYS A 97 -3.45 -4.51 18.77
C LYS A 97 -2.60 -5.65 19.32
N ASN A 98 -2.28 -6.64 18.50
CA ASN A 98 -1.44 -7.78 18.92
C ASN A 98 -0.02 -7.34 19.28
N ILE A 99 0.55 -6.37 18.55
CA ILE A 99 1.83 -5.77 18.92
C ILE A 99 1.72 -5.16 20.32
N VAL A 100 0.73 -4.28 20.54
CA VAL A 100 0.54 -3.62 21.84
C VAL A 100 0.37 -4.63 22.98
N ASN A 101 -0.43 -5.69 22.77
CA ASN A 101 -0.66 -6.73 23.78
C ASN A 101 0.54 -7.63 24.04
N ALA A 102 1.49 -7.75 23.10
CA ALA A 102 2.70 -8.55 23.32
C ALA A 102 3.74 -7.82 24.20
N TYR A 103 3.61 -6.50 24.32
CA TYR A 103 4.52 -5.65 25.11
C TYR A 103 3.92 -5.19 26.44
N ASN A 104 2.63 -5.41 26.70
CA ASN A 104 1.93 -5.10 27.96
C ASN A 104 1.56 -6.38 28.70
#